data_AF-A0A348WD70-F1
#
_entry.id   AF-A0A348WD70-F1
#
_cell.length_a   1.000
_cell.length_b   1.000
_cell.length_c   1.000
_cell.angle_alpha   90.00
_cell.angle_beta   90.00
_cell.angle_gamma   90.00
#
_symmetry.space_group_name_H-M   'P 1'
#
loop_
_entity.id
_entity.type
_entity.pdbx_description
1 polymer ?
#
loop_
_entity_poly.entity_id
_entity_poly.type
_entity_poly.pdbx_seq_one_letter_code
_entity_poly.pdbx_strand_id
1 'polypeptide(L)' 'MTAVYAAQPMAARGRLVPEEESAFRSCFQRDRDRIIHSSAFRRL' A
#
# COMPACT_ATOMS: atom_id res chain seq x y z
N MET A 1 -13.05 3.37 -14.34
CA MET A 1 -12.23 4.55 -14.61
C MET A 1 -12.06 5.31 -13.30
N THR A 2 -10.85 5.45 -12.79
CA THR A 2 -10.60 6.24 -11.57
C THR A 2 -10.70 7.73 -11.89
N ALA A 3 -11.11 8.55 -10.92
CA ALA A 3 -11.17 10.00 -11.10
C ALA A 3 -9.79 10.57 -11.46
N VAL A 4 -9.75 11.68 -12.21
CA VAL A 4 -8.50 12.32 -12.67
C VAL A 4 -7.57 12.76 -11.53
N TYR A 5 -8.14 13.03 -10.36
CA TYR A 5 -7.42 13.42 -9.15
C TYR A 5 -7.09 12.24 -8.23
N ALA A 6 -7.42 11.00 -8.61
CA ALA A 6 -7.16 9.83 -7.77
C ALA A 6 -5.66 9.50 -7.73
N ALA A 7 -5.17 9.11 -6.55
CA ALA A 7 -3.81 8.60 -6.40
C ALA A 7 -3.63 7.28 -7.17
N GLN A 8 -2.56 7.18 -7.96
CA GLN A 8 -2.28 6.03 -8.81
C GLN A 8 -1.14 5.19 -8.21
N PRO A 9 -1.33 3.88 -7.94
CA PRO A 9 -0.29 3.04 -7.37
C PRO A 9 0.99 2.97 -8.22
N MET A 10 0.87 2.99 -9.55
CA MET A 10 2.02 2.94 -10.47
C MET A 10 2.87 4.22 -10.45
N ALA A 11 2.33 5.33 -9.95
CA ALA A 11 3.04 6.59 -9.78
C ALA A 11 3.48 6.82 -8.32
N ALA A 12 3.40 5.81 -7.47
CA ALA A 12 3.85 5.91 -6.09
C ALA A 12 5.36 6.14 -6.02
N ARG A 13 5.82 6.90 -5.02
CA ARG A 13 7.25 7.21 -4.81
C ARG A 13 8.08 6.00 -4.34
N GLY A 14 7.47 4.84 -4.17
CA GLY A 14 8.10 3.65 -3.62
C GLY A 14 8.26 3.70 -2.10
N ARG A 15 9.10 2.82 -1.57
CA ARG A 15 9.37 2.64 -0.14
C ARG A 15 10.76 3.18 0.22
N LEU A 16 10.92 3.60 1.48
CA LEU A 16 12.22 4.01 2.01
C LEU A 16 13.25 2.87 1.94
N VAL A 17 12.83 1.65 2.26
CA VAL A 17 13.63 0.45 2.11
C VAL A 17 13.15 -0.29 0.86
N PRO A 18 14.03 -0.60 -0.10
CA PRO A 18 13.67 -1.33 -1.31
C PRO A 18 13.02 -2.68 -0.97
N GLU A 19 11.98 -3.02 -1.73
CA GLU A 19 11.25 -4.27 -1.59
C GLU A 19 10.78 -4.72 -2.96
N GLU A 20 10.74 -6.02 -3.19
CA GLU A 20 10.16 -6.58 -4.40
C GLU A 20 8.65 -6.30 -4.48
N GLU A 21 8.18 -5.98 -5.68
CA GLU A 21 6.78 -5.72 -5.93
C GLU A 21 5.96 -7.01 -5.84
N SER A 22 4.71 -6.92 -5.40
CA SER A 22 3.84 -8.10 -5.36
C SER A 22 3.21 -8.38 -6.71
N ALA A 23 3.16 -9.65 -7.11
CA ALA A 23 2.49 -10.07 -8.34
C ALA A 23 0.96 -9.84 -8.34
N PHE A 24 0.34 -9.74 -7.15
CA PHE A 24 -1.12 -9.74 -7.02
C PHE A 24 -1.69 -8.57 -6.22
N ARG A 25 -0.85 -7.81 -5.52
CA ARG A 25 -1.28 -6.70 -4.67
C ARG A 25 -0.57 -5.43 -5.09
N SER A 26 -1.32 -4.34 -5.21
CA SER A 26 -0.73 -3.00 -5.34
C SER A 26 -0.01 -2.59 -4.06
N CYS A 27 0.92 -1.63 -4.17
CA CYS A 27 1.64 -1.08 -3.03
C CYS A 27 0.69 -0.62 -1.90
N PHE A 28 -0.43 0.03 -2.24
CA PHE A 28 -1.43 0.50 -1.27
C PHE A 28 -2.23 -0.64 -0.64
N GLN A 29 -2.53 -1.71 -1.39
CA GLN A 29 -3.16 -2.91 -0.81
C GLN A 29 -2.24 -3.59 0.19
N ARG A 30 -0.92 -3.66 -0.09
CA ARG A 30 0.07 -4.18 0.85
C ARG A 30 0.18 -3.33 2.12
N ASP A 31 0.13 -2.01 1.97
CA ASP A 31 0.18 -1.09 3.12
C ASP A 31 -1.03 -1.26 4.03
N ARG A 32 -2.23 -1.37 3.44
CA ARG A 32 -3.45 -1.70 4.17
C ARG A 32 -3.30 -3.00 4.96
N ASP A 33 -2.83 -4.07 4.30
CA ASP A 33 -2.67 -5.37 4.95
C ASP A 33 -1.68 -5.26 6.14
N ARG A 34 -0.56 -4.53 6.01
CA ARG A 34 0.38 -4.29 7.13
C ARG A 34 -0.26 -3.55 8.30
N ILE A 35 -1.03 -2.51 8.02
CA ILE A 35 -1.69 -1.69 9.05
C ILE A 35 -2.69 -2.54 9.83
N ILE A 36 -3.59 -3.26 9.13
CA ILE A 36 -4.63 -4.09 9.75
C ILE A 36 -4.03 -5.20 10.62
N HIS A 37 -2.90 -5.77 10.20
CA HIS A 37 -2.20 -6.82 10.97
C HIS A 37 -1.16 -6.28 11.96
N SER A 38 -1.07 -4.98 12.20
CA SER A 38 -0.16 -4.42 13.20
C SER A 38 -0.71 -4.63 14.63
N SER A 39 0.17 -4.75 15.62
CA SER A 39 -0.25 -4.86 17.02
C SER A 39 -0.89 -3.58 17.55
N ALA A 40 -0.50 -2.43 17.01
CA ALA A 40 -1.07 -1.14 17.39
C ALA A 40 -2.54 -1.06 16.98
N PHE A 41 -2.85 -1.40 15.72
CA PHE A 41 -4.23 -1.38 15.21
C PHE A 41 -5.13 -2.40 15.91
N ARG A 42 -4.63 -3.60 16.22
CA ARG A 42 -5.39 -4.62 16.97
C ARG A 42 -5.74 -4.26 18.42
N ARG A 43 -5.10 -3.24 18.98
CA ARG A 43 -5.33 -2.77 20.36
C ARG A 43 -6.19 -1.50 20.41
N LEU A 44 -6.60 -0.99 19.25
CA LEU A 44 -7.67 0.01 19.15
C LEU A 44 -9.00 -0.66 19.49
#